data_AF-A0A834HJL5-F1
#
_entry.id   AF-A0A834HJL5-F1
#
_cell.length_a   1.000
_cell.length_b   1.000
_cell.length_c   1.000
_cell.angle_alpha   90.00
_cell.angle_beta   90.00
_cell.angle_gamma   90.00
#
_symmetry.space_group_name_H-M   'P 1'
#
loop_
_entity.id
_entity.type
_entity.pdbx_description
1 polymer ?
#
loop_
_entity_poly.entity_id
_entity_poly.type
_entity_poly.pdbx_seq_one_letter_code
_entity_poly.pdbx_strand_id
1 'polypeptide(L)'
;IQDKGYRNKGGYMTVSDIPYRTEAARVFVEAAQQAGHPYVDYNGKTQLGVSYIQGNVRNGKRCGVEKAYLRPIRNRKNLKVLLNSRVVRVLIDPDTKEARGVVFVRQRKYYKILAKKEVILSAGAFNSPQLLMLSGIGPEDHLRELGIPVVQNLPVGQKMYDHITFVGLNFISREPLETVKDDVMYNISTSFDFLLNGNGPFTTLGGVEAISYIQTNNSKESQPYPDMELLFIGASIASDKGASNRQSLSVSKELYDAIWKPLEKENVWQV
;
A
#
# COMPACT_ATOMS: atom_id res chain seq x y z
N ILE A 1 12.16 16.16 6.57
CA ILE A 1 13.27 16.04 7.56
C ILE A 1 13.88 14.65 7.39
N GLN A 2 15.19 14.47 7.57
CA GLN A 2 15.81 13.14 7.54
C GLN A 2 16.57 12.92 8.84
N ASP A 3 16.08 12.00 9.68
CA ASP A 3 16.77 11.57 10.89
C ASP A 3 17.92 10.62 10.51
N LYS A 4 19.15 11.13 10.57
CA LYS A 4 20.34 10.38 10.10
C LYS A 4 20.56 9.04 10.82
N GLY A 5 20.04 8.87 12.05
CA GLY A 5 20.17 7.62 12.80
C GLY A 5 19.22 6.51 12.35
N TYR A 6 18.13 6.88 11.67
CA TYR A 6 17.01 6.01 11.31
C TYR A 6 16.81 5.91 9.79
N ARG A 7 17.71 6.52 9.02
CA ARG A 7 17.73 6.52 7.56
C ARG A 7 19.02 5.89 7.05
N ASN A 8 18.94 5.23 5.90
CA ASN A 8 20.11 4.66 5.25
C ASN A 8 20.14 4.98 3.75
N LYS A 9 21.32 4.93 3.16
CA LYS A 9 21.58 5.14 1.72
C LYS A 9 22.33 3.95 1.15
N GLY A 10 22.26 3.77 -0.17
CA GLY A 10 22.95 2.69 -0.90
C GLY A 10 22.15 1.39 -1.05
N GLY A 11 20.98 1.28 -0.41
CA GLY A 11 20.03 0.19 -0.66
C GLY A 11 19.39 0.27 -2.05
N TYR A 12 18.85 -0.85 -2.52
CA TYR A 12 18.22 -0.94 -3.85
C TYR A 12 16.87 -0.23 -3.96
N MET A 13 16.12 -0.11 -2.86
CA MET A 13 14.85 0.59 -2.81
C MET A 13 15.09 2.09 -2.64
N THR A 14 14.43 2.90 -3.48
CA THR A 14 14.51 4.37 -3.36
C THR A 14 13.27 4.88 -2.66
N VAL A 15 13.49 5.60 -1.57
CA VAL A 15 12.47 6.38 -0.85
C VAL A 15 12.82 7.85 -1.04
N SER A 16 11.83 8.67 -1.38
CA SER A 16 12.03 10.12 -1.52
C SER A 16 10.80 10.89 -1.05
N ASP A 17 11.01 12.17 -0.76
CA ASP A 17 9.93 13.14 -0.75
C ASP A 17 9.32 13.24 -2.16
N ILE A 18 8.06 13.67 -2.23
CA ILE A 18 7.34 13.88 -3.48
C ILE A 18 7.60 15.32 -3.97
N PRO A 19 7.96 15.51 -5.26
CA PRO A 19 8.35 16.82 -5.78
C PRO A 19 7.18 17.78 -5.94
N TYR A 20 5.96 17.26 -6.10
CA TYR A 20 4.73 18.05 -6.18
C TYR A 20 3.97 18.00 -4.85
N ARG A 21 3.44 19.15 -4.44
CA ARG A 21 2.44 19.27 -3.37
C ARG A 21 1.54 20.47 -3.62
N THR A 22 0.28 20.33 -3.28
CA THR A 22 -0.74 21.36 -3.29
C THR A 22 -0.50 22.38 -2.18
N GLU A 23 -1.10 23.55 -2.33
CA GLU A 23 -1.15 24.53 -1.24
C GLU A 23 -1.97 24.01 -0.05
N ALA A 24 -3.00 23.22 -0.31
CA ALA A 24 -3.81 22.59 0.73
C ALA A 24 -2.96 21.70 1.65
N ALA A 25 -2.01 20.95 1.11
CA ALA A 25 -1.08 20.16 1.89
C ALA A 25 -0.16 21.03 2.76
N ARG A 26 0.27 22.21 2.28
CA ARG A 26 1.07 23.15 3.07
C ARG A 26 0.29 23.69 4.25
N VAL A 27 -0.92 24.19 3.98
CA VAL A 27 -1.85 24.70 5.00
C VAL A 27 -2.16 23.63 6.05
N PHE A 28 -2.40 22.37 5.63
CA PHE A 28 -2.64 21.27 6.56
C PHE A 28 -1.46 21.02 7.51
N VAL A 29 -0.23 20.97 6.99
CA VAL A 29 0.97 20.77 7.81
C VAL A 29 1.18 21.93 8.78
N GLU A 30 1.02 23.17 8.31
CA GLU A 30 1.14 24.37 9.15
C GLU A 30 0.08 24.40 10.26
N ALA A 31 -1.18 24.10 9.92
CA ALA A 31 -2.27 24.03 10.89
C ALA A 31 -2.03 22.95 11.94
N ALA A 32 -1.54 21.78 11.55
CA ALA A 32 -1.17 20.71 12.49
C ALA A 32 -0.04 21.15 13.43
N GLN A 33 0.96 21.88 12.93
CA GLN A 33 2.02 22.46 13.77
C GLN A 33 1.48 23.49 14.76
N GLN A 34 0.56 24.36 14.34
CA GLN A 34 -0.13 25.31 15.22
C GLN A 34 -0.98 24.61 16.28
N ALA A 35 -1.57 23.46 15.94
CA ALA A 35 -2.32 22.60 16.87
C ALA A 35 -1.42 21.79 17.84
N GLY A 36 -0.09 21.96 17.77
CA GLY A 36 0.86 21.31 18.68
C GLY A 36 1.46 20.00 18.16
N HIS A 37 1.18 19.60 16.93
CA HIS A 37 1.81 18.42 16.31
C HIS A 37 3.13 18.81 15.65
N PRO A 38 4.29 18.37 16.18
CA PRO A 38 5.57 18.78 15.62
C PRO A 38 5.77 18.26 14.19
N TYR A 39 6.47 19.03 13.35
CA TYR A 39 6.93 18.54 12.05
C TYR A 39 8.12 17.60 12.26
N VAL A 40 7.94 16.32 11.96
CA VAL A 40 8.90 15.26 12.28
C VAL A 40 9.44 14.55 11.05
N ASP A 41 10.35 13.61 11.26
CA ASP A 41 10.57 12.52 10.33
C ASP A 41 9.80 11.32 10.87
N TYR A 42 8.63 11.02 10.31
CA TYR A 42 7.78 9.92 10.79
C TYR A 42 8.36 8.52 10.55
N ASN A 43 9.46 8.41 9.80
CA ASN A 43 10.26 7.19 9.69
C ASN A 43 11.54 7.26 10.56
N GLY A 44 11.66 8.30 11.39
CA GLY A 44 12.76 8.56 12.30
C GLY A 44 12.51 7.99 13.70
N LYS A 45 13.22 8.56 14.69
CA LYS A 45 13.05 8.18 16.10
C LYS A 45 11.63 8.35 16.62
N THR A 46 10.93 9.40 16.18
CA THR A 46 9.61 9.79 16.68
C THR A 46 8.62 9.85 15.53
N GLN A 47 7.50 9.12 15.67
CA GLN A 47 6.44 9.11 14.66
C GLN A 47 5.37 10.16 14.93
N LEU A 48 5.07 10.45 16.21
CA LEU A 48 4.05 11.41 16.62
C LEU A 48 4.36 12.82 16.08
N GLY A 49 3.44 13.34 15.29
CA GLY A 49 3.60 14.62 14.62
C GLY A 49 2.96 14.63 13.24
N VAL A 50 3.37 15.59 12.43
CA VAL A 50 2.91 15.79 11.06
C VAL A 50 4.09 15.81 10.10
N SER A 51 3.88 15.39 8.85
CA SER A 51 4.89 15.44 7.81
C SER A 51 4.28 15.44 6.42
N TYR A 52 5.03 15.92 5.42
CA TYR A 52 4.73 15.59 4.03
C TYR A 52 5.03 14.12 3.78
N ILE A 53 4.21 13.47 2.95
CA ILE A 53 4.35 12.05 2.68
C ILE A 53 5.62 11.77 1.85
N GLN A 54 6.23 10.64 2.14
CA GLN A 54 7.32 10.06 1.36
C GLN A 54 6.85 8.78 0.69
N GLY A 55 7.40 8.52 -0.49
CA GLY A 55 7.04 7.35 -1.28
C GLY A 55 8.24 6.53 -1.72
N ASN A 56 7.97 5.28 -2.04
CA ASN A 56 8.87 4.44 -2.82
C ASN A 56 8.92 4.94 -4.27
N VAL A 57 9.68 6.01 -4.50
CA VAL A 57 9.72 6.78 -5.74
C VAL A 57 11.18 6.94 -6.19
N ARG A 58 11.40 6.81 -7.51
CA ARG A 58 12.69 7.06 -8.16
C ARG A 58 12.44 7.92 -9.40
N ASN A 59 12.94 9.14 -9.40
CA ASN A 59 12.77 10.14 -10.47
C ASN A 59 11.28 10.38 -10.79
N GLY A 60 10.49 10.71 -9.76
CA GLY A 60 9.05 10.95 -9.87
C GLY A 60 8.17 9.73 -10.17
N LYS A 61 8.77 8.55 -10.39
CA LYS A 61 8.07 7.33 -10.82
C LYS A 61 8.11 6.28 -9.74
N ARG A 62 7.03 5.51 -9.61
CA ARG A 62 6.93 4.36 -8.69
C ARG A 62 8.18 3.47 -8.75
N CYS A 63 8.73 3.15 -7.59
CA CYS A 63 9.81 2.21 -7.38
C CYS A 63 9.28 1.01 -6.58
N GLY A 64 8.72 0.01 -7.26
CA GLY A 64 8.27 -1.23 -6.62
C GLY A 64 9.41 -2.21 -6.35
N VAL A 65 9.13 -3.25 -5.57
CA VAL A 65 10.08 -4.33 -5.23
C VAL A 65 10.67 -4.98 -6.49
N GLU A 66 9.86 -5.23 -7.53
CA GLU A 66 10.35 -5.75 -8.81
C GLU A 66 11.39 -4.82 -9.44
N LYS A 67 11.10 -3.51 -9.51
CA LYS A 67 12.00 -2.53 -10.14
C LYS A 67 13.29 -2.33 -9.35
N ALA A 68 13.20 -2.37 -8.02
CA ALA A 68 14.34 -2.20 -7.12
C ALA A 68 15.25 -3.45 -7.11
N TYR A 69 14.68 -4.63 -6.93
CA TYR A 69 15.45 -5.85 -6.62
C TYR A 69 15.53 -6.85 -7.77
N LEU A 70 14.43 -7.06 -8.52
CA LEU A 70 14.35 -8.15 -9.49
C LEU A 70 14.80 -7.73 -10.90
N ARG A 71 14.33 -6.58 -11.38
CA ARG A 71 14.61 -6.04 -12.71
C ARG A 71 16.10 -5.90 -12.99
N PRO A 72 16.94 -5.39 -12.06
CA PRO A 72 18.38 -5.24 -12.33
C PRO A 72 19.09 -6.57 -12.51
N ILE A 73 18.61 -7.65 -11.89
CA ILE A 73 19.25 -8.96 -11.88
C ILE A 73 18.56 -10.00 -12.78
N ARG A 74 17.53 -9.60 -13.53
CA ARG A 74 16.65 -10.50 -14.30
C ARG A 74 17.38 -11.39 -15.32
N ASN A 75 18.58 -11.00 -15.75
CA ASN A 75 19.38 -11.73 -16.73
C ASN A 75 20.39 -12.71 -16.09
N ARG A 76 20.45 -12.81 -14.75
CA ARG A 76 21.35 -13.76 -14.08
C ARG A 76 20.98 -15.19 -14.46
N LYS A 77 21.96 -15.98 -14.93
CA LYS A 77 21.72 -17.36 -15.42
C LYS A 77 21.16 -18.30 -14.35
N ASN A 78 21.46 -18.04 -13.08
CA ASN A 78 21.01 -18.80 -11.91
C ASN A 78 19.65 -18.33 -11.35
N LEU A 79 18.99 -17.35 -11.96
CA LEU A 79 17.66 -16.89 -11.59
C LEU A 79 16.67 -17.23 -12.70
N LYS A 80 15.55 -17.86 -12.34
CA LYS A 80 14.44 -18.14 -13.25
C LYS A 80 13.17 -17.51 -12.70
N VAL A 81 12.56 -16.62 -13.48
CA VAL A 81 11.29 -15.96 -13.14
C VAL A 81 10.22 -16.51 -14.07
N LEU A 82 9.22 -17.16 -13.50
CA LEU A 82 8.09 -17.70 -14.25
C LEU A 82 6.85 -16.85 -13.95
N LEU A 83 6.45 -16.03 -14.94
CA LEU A 83 5.22 -15.27 -14.88
C LEU A 83 4.00 -16.15 -15.20
N ASN A 84 2.80 -15.68 -14.84
CA ASN A 84 1.52 -16.35 -15.12
C ASN A 84 1.49 -17.81 -14.64
N SER A 85 2.10 -18.07 -13.49
CA SER A 85 2.30 -19.40 -12.91
C SER A 85 1.74 -19.41 -11.49
N ARG A 86 0.48 -19.82 -11.33
CA ARG A 86 -0.22 -19.80 -10.04
C ARG A 86 0.09 -21.07 -9.26
N VAL A 87 0.80 -20.96 -8.15
CA VAL A 87 1.01 -22.10 -7.24
C VAL A 87 -0.33 -22.49 -6.61
N VAL A 88 -0.58 -23.79 -6.55
CA VAL A 88 -1.84 -24.37 -6.01
C VAL A 88 -1.61 -25.34 -4.86
N ARG A 89 -0.38 -25.86 -4.71
CA ARG A 89 -0.02 -26.76 -3.61
C ARG A 89 1.50 -26.76 -3.38
N VAL A 90 1.93 -26.79 -2.13
CA VAL A 90 3.29 -27.12 -1.71
C VAL A 90 3.39 -28.63 -1.54
N LEU A 91 4.44 -29.23 -2.07
CA LEU A 91 4.71 -30.66 -1.93
C LEU A 91 5.43 -30.89 -0.62
N ILE A 92 4.77 -31.57 0.31
CA ILE A 92 5.33 -31.88 1.62
C ILE A 92 5.33 -33.39 1.77
N ASP A 93 6.47 -33.91 2.19
CA ASP A 93 6.64 -35.31 2.54
C ASP A 93 5.91 -35.58 3.88
N PRO A 94 4.93 -36.50 3.94
CA PRO A 94 4.08 -36.64 5.13
C PRO A 94 4.83 -37.22 6.34
N ASP A 95 5.89 -38.00 6.10
CA ASP A 95 6.65 -38.67 7.16
C ASP A 95 7.72 -37.75 7.74
N THR A 96 8.50 -37.12 6.86
CA THR A 96 9.62 -36.23 7.25
C THR A 96 9.19 -34.78 7.45
N LYS A 97 8.00 -34.41 6.96
CA LYS A 97 7.47 -33.03 6.93
C LYS A 97 8.33 -32.06 6.11
N GLU A 98 9.18 -32.58 5.21
CA GLU A 98 10.06 -31.76 4.38
C GLU A 98 9.31 -31.20 3.16
N ALA A 99 9.44 -29.88 2.91
CA ALA A 99 8.90 -29.23 1.72
C ALA A 99 9.80 -29.49 0.50
N ARG A 100 9.34 -30.35 -0.41
CA ARG A 100 10.11 -30.83 -1.58
C ARG A 100 9.95 -29.96 -2.83
N GLY A 101 8.97 -29.06 -2.87
CA GLY A 101 8.70 -28.25 -4.07
C GLY A 101 7.27 -27.74 -4.13
N VAL A 102 6.81 -27.38 -5.33
CA VAL A 102 5.46 -26.87 -5.55
C VAL A 102 4.80 -27.44 -6.81
N VAL A 103 3.48 -27.48 -6.79
CA VAL A 103 2.63 -27.67 -7.96
C VAL A 103 2.02 -26.33 -8.34
N PHE A 104 2.09 -25.97 -9.62
CA PHE A 104 1.54 -24.73 -10.13
C PHE A 104 0.80 -24.93 -11.45
N VAL A 105 -0.15 -24.04 -11.73
CA VAL A 105 -0.90 -23.99 -12.98
C VAL A 105 -0.35 -22.90 -13.87
N ARG A 106 -0.06 -23.24 -15.12
CA ARG A 106 0.34 -22.31 -16.17
C ARG A 106 -0.29 -22.75 -17.49
N GLN A 107 -0.87 -21.81 -18.25
CA GLN A 107 -1.54 -22.13 -19.52
C GLN A 107 -2.54 -23.30 -19.38
N ARG A 108 -3.32 -23.32 -18.29
CA ARG A 108 -4.31 -24.37 -17.94
C ARG A 108 -3.73 -25.79 -17.76
N LYS A 109 -2.42 -25.93 -17.60
CA LYS A 109 -1.75 -27.20 -17.32
C LYS A 109 -1.06 -27.16 -15.95
N TYR A 110 -1.05 -28.31 -15.28
CA TYR A 110 -0.34 -28.49 -14.02
C TYR A 110 1.12 -28.84 -14.28
N TYR A 111 2.00 -28.21 -13.50
CA TYR A 111 3.43 -28.44 -13.52
C TYR A 111 3.93 -28.67 -12.10
N LYS A 112 4.99 -29.48 -11.99
CA LYS A 112 5.69 -29.79 -10.75
C LYS A 112 7.11 -29.28 -10.83
N ILE A 113 7.57 -28.56 -9.81
CA ILE A 113 8.97 -28.19 -9.66
C ILE A 113 9.46 -28.57 -8.27
N LEU A 114 10.64 -29.16 -8.21
CA LEU A 114 11.27 -29.61 -6.96
C LEU A 114 12.35 -28.62 -6.53
N ALA A 115 12.45 -28.42 -5.21
CA ALA A 115 13.50 -27.64 -4.57
C ALA A 115 14.53 -28.59 -3.95
N LYS A 116 15.82 -28.29 -4.14
CA LYS A 116 16.92 -29.08 -3.54
C LYS A 116 17.29 -28.63 -2.13
N LYS A 117 16.82 -27.46 -1.71
CA LYS A 117 17.16 -26.87 -0.41
C LYS A 117 15.89 -26.47 0.32
N GLU A 118 15.19 -25.45 -0.19
CA GLU A 118 14.11 -24.82 0.54
C GLU A 118 13.00 -24.34 -0.41
N VAL A 119 11.79 -24.28 0.13
CA VAL A 119 10.63 -23.60 -0.48
C VAL A 119 10.27 -22.42 0.41
N ILE A 120 10.37 -21.20 -0.12
CA ILE A 120 10.03 -19.97 0.61
C ILE A 120 8.69 -19.45 0.07
N LEU A 121 7.69 -19.33 0.95
CA LEU A 121 6.36 -18.87 0.58
C LEU A 121 6.25 -17.35 0.76
N SER A 122 5.91 -16.66 -0.32
CA SER A 122 5.77 -15.19 -0.34
C SER A 122 4.51 -14.75 -1.10
N ALA A 123 3.38 -15.42 -0.86
CA ALA A 123 2.12 -15.19 -1.56
C ALA A 123 1.23 -14.10 -0.92
N GLY A 124 1.72 -13.43 0.13
CA GLY A 124 1.01 -12.37 0.86
C GLY A 124 0.10 -12.89 1.97
N ALA A 125 -0.45 -11.97 2.78
CA ALA A 125 -1.20 -12.28 3.99
C ALA A 125 -2.45 -13.15 3.76
N PHE A 126 -3.06 -13.09 2.56
CA PHE A 126 -4.22 -13.90 2.20
C PHE A 126 -3.84 -15.24 1.56
N ASN A 127 -3.01 -15.21 0.51
CA ASN A 127 -2.78 -16.43 -0.27
C ASN A 127 -1.76 -17.36 0.39
N SER A 128 -0.85 -16.86 1.23
CA SER A 128 0.09 -17.72 1.96
C SER A 128 -0.63 -18.68 2.91
N PRO A 129 -1.50 -18.23 3.84
CA PRO A 129 -2.23 -19.16 4.70
C PRO A 129 -3.18 -20.06 3.90
N GLN A 130 -3.84 -19.53 2.86
CA GLN A 130 -4.65 -20.36 1.96
C GLN A 130 -3.84 -21.50 1.35
N LEU A 131 -2.66 -21.20 0.80
CA LEU A 131 -1.82 -22.20 0.15
C LEU A 131 -1.24 -23.22 1.15
N LEU A 132 -0.90 -22.80 2.37
CA LEU A 132 -0.50 -23.71 3.44
C LEU A 132 -1.64 -24.69 3.77
N MET A 133 -2.87 -24.18 3.93
CA MET A 133 -4.04 -25.02 4.18
C MET A 133 -4.31 -26.00 3.03
N LEU A 134 -4.26 -25.55 1.78
CA LEU A 134 -4.36 -26.41 0.59
C LEU A 134 -3.23 -27.47 0.48
N SER A 135 -2.17 -27.29 1.25
CA SER A 135 -1.02 -28.21 1.35
C SER A 135 -1.05 -29.06 2.61
N GLY A 136 -2.13 -29.02 3.40
CA GLY A 136 -2.30 -29.83 4.60
C GLY A 136 -1.71 -29.22 5.88
N ILE A 137 -1.32 -27.94 5.87
CA ILE A 137 -0.84 -27.21 7.06
C ILE A 137 -1.88 -26.17 7.47
N GLY A 138 -2.60 -26.41 8.56
CA GLY A 138 -3.66 -25.52 9.04
C GLY A 138 -4.54 -26.16 10.11
N PRO A 139 -5.64 -25.50 10.52
CA PRO A 139 -6.52 -26.01 11.55
C PRO A 139 -7.14 -27.35 11.12
N GLU A 140 -6.87 -28.42 11.86
CA GLU A 140 -7.22 -29.79 11.47
C GLU A 140 -8.69 -29.99 11.13
N ASP A 141 -9.62 -29.47 11.93
CA ASP A 141 -11.06 -29.62 11.68
C ASP A 141 -11.47 -28.99 10.35
N HIS A 142 -10.95 -27.79 10.05
CA HIS A 142 -11.22 -27.11 8.79
C HIS A 142 -10.61 -27.84 7.58
N LEU A 143 -9.41 -28.40 7.73
CA LEU A 143 -8.79 -29.22 6.68
C LEU A 143 -9.61 -30.48 6.41
N ARG A 144 -10.07 -31.17 7.46
CA ARG A 144 -10.91 -32.37 7.36
C ARG A 144 -12.25 -32.08 6.71
N GLU A 145 -12.90 -30.96 7.06
CA GLU A 145 -14.14 -30.48 6.45
C GLU A 145 -14.03 -30.36 4.92
N LEU A 146 -12.87 -29.88 4.44
CA LEU A 146 -12.59 -29.71 3.01
C LEU A 146 -11.99 -30.95 2.34
N GLY A 147 -11.88 -32.08 3.05
CA GLY A 147 -11.28 -33.32 2.53
C GLY A 147 -9.78 -33.22 2.24
N ILE A 148 -9.07 -32.29 2.91
CA ILE A 148 -7.63 -32.09 2.74
C ILE A 148 -6.88 -32.94 3.77
N PRO A 149 -5.95 -33.82 3.35
CA PRO A 149 -5.11 -34.58 4.28
C PRO A 149 -4.31 -33.64 5.19
N VAL A 150 -4.34 -33.92 6.49
CA VAL A 150 -3.65 -33.12 7.50
C VAL A 150 -2.20 -33.58 7.59
N VAL A 151 -1.28 -32.70 7.21
CA VAL A 151 0.16 -32.89 7.39
C VAL A 151 0.60 -32.34 8.75
N GLN A 152 0.07 -31.17 9.12
CA GLN A 152 0.35 -30.54 10.40
C GLN A 152 -0.82 -29.65 10.84
N ASN A 153 -1.34 -29.90 12.04
CA ASN A 153 -2.34 -29.05 12.69
C ASN A 153 -1.68 -27.78 13.26
N LEU A 154 -1.98 -26.62 12.69
CA LEU A 154 -1.47 -25.30 13.11
C LEU A 154 -2.56 -24.23 12.96
N PRO A 155 -2.55 -23.14 13.76
CA PRO A 155 -3.54 -22.07 13.69
C PRO A 155 -3.31 -21.11 12.50
N VAL A 156 -3.11 -21.67 11.30
CA VAL A 156 -2.87 -20.90 10.07
C VAL A 156 -4.11 -20.12 9.69
N GLY A 157 -3.94 -18.83 9.38
CA GLY A 157 -5.02 -17.96 8.90
C GLY A 157 -6.02 -17.48 9.94
N GLN A 158 -5.84 -17.81 11.23
CA GLN A 158 -6.81 -17.46 12.28
C GLN A 158 -6.81 -15.98 12.69
N LYS A 159 -5.72 -15.27 12.45
CA LYS A 159 -5.59 -13.84 12.78
C LYS A 159 -5.17 -13.05 11.56
N MET A 160 -5.92 -11.99 11.29
CA MET A 160 -5.59 -10.97 10.32
C MET A 160 -5.75 -9.61 11.00
N TYR A 161 -4.74 -8.77 10.84
CA TYR A 161 -4.79 -7.38 11.24
C TYR A 161 -4.70 -6.54 9.98
N ASP A 162 -5.53 -5.51 9.91
CA ASP A 162 -5.48 -4.48 8.89
C ASP A 162 -5.84 -3.15 9.56
N HIS A 163 -5.48 -2.05 8.93
CA HIS A 163 -5.89 -0.73 9.41
C HIS A 163 -7.26 -0.39 8.84
N ILE A 164 -8.24 -0.14 9.71
CA ILE A 164 -9.55 0.33 9.29
C ILE A 164 -9.41 1.81 8.90
N THR A 165 -9.73 2.13 7.65
CA THR A 165 -9.70 3.50 7.13
C THR A 165 -11.12 4.04 6.96
N PHE A 166 -11.38 5.24 7.46
CA PHE A 166 -12.63 5.96 7.23
C PHE A 166 -12.40 7.10 6.22
N VAL A 167 -13.00 6.98 5.04
CA VAL A 167 -12.82 7.94 3.93
C VAL A 167 -13.89 9.05 3.88
N GLY A 168 -14.70 9.17 4.92
CA GLY A 168 -15.89 10.04 4.94
C GLY A 168 -15.63 11.48 5.38
N LEU A 169 -14.44 11.81 5.90
CA LEU A 169 -14.13 13.17 6.37
C LEU A 169 -13.78 14.08 5.19
N ASN A 170 -14.79 14.77 4.67
CA ASN A 170 -14.68 15.67 3.53
C ASN A 170 -14.92 17.11 4.00
N PHE A 171 -14.07 18.03 3.54
CA PHE A 171 -14.12 19.43 3.94
C PHE A 171 -14.21 20.32 2.71
N ILE A 172 -15.21 21.22 2.71
CA ILE A 172 -15.40 22.19 1.64
C ILE A 172 -14.55 23.43 1.95
N SER A 173 -13.66 23.78 1.03
CA SER A 173 -12.91 25.03 1.07
C SER A 173 -13.65 26.14 0.32
N ARG A 174 -13.79 27.30 0.96
CA ARG A 174 -14.34 28.51 0.33
C ARG A 174 -13.34 29.17 -0.62
N GLU A 175 -12.05 29.05 -0.31
CA GLU A 175 -11.00 29.50 -1.21
C GLU A 175 -10.67 28.39 -2.21
N PRO A 176 -10.35 28.74 -3.47
CA PRO A 176 -9.86 27.78 -4.44
C PRO A 176 -8.45 27.36 -4.04
N LEU A 177 -8.34 26.45 -3.07
CA LEU A 177 -7.12 25.72 -2.84
C LEU A 177 -6.84 24.94 -4.13
N GLU A 178 -5.61 25.03 -4.64
CA GLU A 178 -5.18 24.20 -5.76
C GLU A 178 -5.30 22.73 -5.35
N THR A 179 -6.42 22.10 -5.71
CA THR A 179 -6.60 20.65 -5.60
C THR A 179 -6.07 20.01 -6.88
N VAL A 180 -5.73 18.71 -6.84
CA VAL A 180 -5.42 17.98 -8.07
C VAL A 180 -6.70 17.87 -8.90
N LYS A 181 -6.89 18.82 -9.84
CA LYS A 181 -8.02 18.85 -10.75
C LYS A 181 -7.64 18.26 -12.11
N ASP A 182 -8.64 17.74 -12.80
CA ASP A 182 -8.52 17.12 -14.11
C ASP A 182 -7.85 18.04 -15.14
N ASP A 183 -8.15 19.34 -15.13
CA ASP A 183 -7.58 20.33 -16.06
C ASP A 183 -6.07 20.52 -15.92
N VAL A 184 -5.53 20.46 -14.70
CA VAL A 184 -4.08 20.50 -14.44
C VAL A 184 -3.41 19.18 -14.82
N MET A 185 -4.07 18.06 -14.57
CA MET A 185 -3.59 16.71 -14.90
C MET A 185 -3.55 16.46 -16.41
N TYR A 186 -4.58 16.87 -17.15
CA TYR A 186 -4.68 16.64 -18.60
C TYR A 186 -3.96 17.68 -19.46
N ASN A 187 -3.26 18.63 -18.85
CA ASN A 187 -2.39 19.54 -19.60
C ASN A 187 -1.19 18.78 -20.19
N ILE A 188 -0.97 18.94 -21.49
CA ILE A 188 0.12 18.26 -22.21
C ILE A 188 1.50 18.65 -21.65
N SER A 189 1.68 19.89 -21.19
CA SER A 189 2.95 20.34 -20.60
C SER A 189 3.25 19.59 -19.30
N THR A 190 2.24 19.36 -18.48
CA THR A 190 2.32 18.58 -17.24
C THR A 190 2.71 17.13 -17.52
N SER A 191 2.17 16.54 -18.58
CA SER A 191 2.54 15.19 -19.02
C SER A 191 4.01 15.12 -19.45
N PHE A 192 4.49 16.12 -20.21
CA PHE A 192 5.89 16.19 -20.62
C PHE A 192 6.84 16.39 -19.43
N ASP A 193 6.52 17.28 -18.50
CA ASP A 193 7.34 17.53 -17.31
C ASP A 193 7.44 16.28 -16.41
N PHE A 194 6.34 15.55 -16.25
CA PHE A 194 6.37 14.25 -15.58
C PHE A 194 7.26 13.22 -16.29
N LEU A 195 7.13 13.10 -17.61
CA LEU A 195 7.86 12.09 -18.37
C LEU A 195 9.37 12.35 -18.37
N LEU A 196 9.76 13.59 -18.61
CA LEU A 196 11.15 14.03 -18.76
C LEU A 196 11.84 14.28 -17.42
N ASN A 197 11.19 15.03 -16.53
CA ASN A 197 11.80 15.51 -15.29
C ASN A 197 11.32 14.73 -14.05
N GLY A 198 10.23 13.97 -14.16
CA GLY A 198 9.66 13.27 -13.01
C GLY A 198 9.04 14.23 -11.99
N ASN A 199 8.43 15.31 -12.49
CA ASN A 199 7.81 16.36 -11.70
C ASN A 199 6.30 16.46 -11.99
N GLY A 200 5.62 17.34 -11.27
CA GLY A 200 4.21 17.64 -11.48
C GLY A 200 3.25 16.70 -10.75
N PRO A 201 1.93 16.94 -10.88
CA PRO A 201 0.88 16.27 -10.11
C PRO A 201 0.79 14.76 -10.35
N PHE A 202 1.30 14.23 -11.47
CA PHE A 202 1.42 12.79 -11.72
C PHE A 202 2.39 12.07 -10.77
N THR A 203 3.19 12.81 -10.00
CA THR A 203 4.10 12.24 -9.00
C THR A 203 3.42 11.98 -7.65
N THR A 204 2.20 12.50 -7.44
CA THR A 204 1.43 12.31 -6.21
C THR A 204 1.14 10.84 -5.92
N LEU A 205 1.03 10.48 -4.64
CA LEU A 205 0.86 9.09 -4.20
C LEU A 205 -0.62 8.71 -4.09
N GLY A 206 -1.35 8.84 -5.21
CA GLY A 206 -2.80 8.63 -5.20
C GLY A 206 -3.54 9.73 -4.42
N GLY A 207 -3.03 10.97 -4.52
CA GLY A 207 -3.63 12.14 -3.87
C GLY A 207 -3.22 12.38 -2.42
N VAL A 208 -2.59 11.41 -1.74
CA VAL A 208 -2.04 11.61 -0.39
C VAL A 208 -0.81 12.51 -0.46
N GLU A 209 -0.76 13.55 0.37
CA GLU A 209 0.30 14.57 0.34
C GLU A 209 0.94 14.83 1.70
N ALA A 210 0.18 14.67 2.77
CA ALA A 210 0.68 14.77 4.14
C ALA A 210 0.10 13.66 5.02
N ILE A 211 0.82 13.39 6.09
CA ILE A 211 0.51 12.36 7.07
C ILE A 211 0.65 12.94 8.47
N SER A 212 -0.25 12.57 9.37
CA SER A 212 -0.08 12.83 10.79
C SER A 212 -0.32 11.57 11.59
N TYR A 213 0.58 11.30 12.53
CA TYR A 213 0.41 10.27 13.54
C TYR A 213 0.08 10.95 14.86
N ILE A 214 -1.06 10.58 15.44
CA ILE A 214 -1.52 11.11 16.70
C ILE A 214 -1.77 9.99 17.69
N GLN A 215 -1.65 10.33 18.97
CA GLN A 215 -2.11 9.50 20.07
C GLN A 215 -3.39 10.13 20.61
N THR A 216 -4.51 9.44 20.50
CA THR A 216 -5.79 9.93 21.01
C THR A 216 -5.81 9.91 22.53
N ASN A 217 -6.69 10.70 23.12
CA ASN A 217 -6.97 10.66 24.57
C ASN A 217 -7.55 9.31 25.05
N ASN A 218 -7.96 8.43 24.14
CA ASN A 218 -8.47 7.09 24.43
C ASN A 218 -7.38 6.01 24.33
N SER A 219 -6.15 6.38 23.97
CA SER A 219 -5.04 5.44 23.87
C SER A 219 -4.80 4.73 25.21
N LYS A 220 -4.66 3.41 25.16
CA LYS A 220 -4.30 2.59 26.33
C LYS A 220 -2.79 2.39 26.47
N GLU A 221 -2.02 2.86 25.50
CA GLU A 221 -0.57 2.70 25.47
C GLU A 221 0.08 3.74 26.38
N SER A 222 0.93 3.28 27.30
CA SER A 222 1.73 4.17 28.17
C SER A 222 2.92 4.78 27.44
N GLN A 223 3.30 4.19 26.31
CA GLN A 223 4.34 4.67 25.42
C GLN A 223 3.73 5.60 24.36
N PRO A 224 4.53 6.51 23.77
CA PRO A 224 4.07 7.47 22.76
C PRO A 224 3.88 6.80 21.39
N TYR A 225 3.11 5.71 21.33
CA TYR A 225 2.73 5.06 20.09
C TYR A 225 1.46 5.70 19.52
N PRO A 226 1.45 6.01 18.21
CA PRO A 226 0.23 6.48 17.58
C PRO A 226 -0.81 5.36 17.52
N ASP A 227 -2.04 5.72 17.83
CA ASP A 227 -3.23 4.86 17.66
C ASP A 227 -4.12 5.36 16.51
N MET A 228 -3.78 6.49 15.88
CA MET A 228 -4.47 7.04 14.72
C MET A 228 -3.48 7.62 13.70
N GLU A 229 -3.74 7.30 12.44
CA GLU A 229 -3.08 7.84 11.26
C GLU A 229 -4.08 8.69 10.49
N LEU A 230 -3.70 9.94 10.21
CA LEU A 230 -4.46 10.88 9.40
C LEU A 230 -3.73 11.06 8.07
N LEU A 231 -4.43 10.85 6.96
CA LEU A 231 -3.87 10.99 5.62
C LEU A 231 -4.54 12.16 4.91
N PHE A 232 -3.82 13.26 4.83
CA PHE A 232 -4.31 14.41 4.08
C PHE A 232 -4.24 14.14 2.58
N ILE A 233 -5.38 14.30 1.92
CA ILE A 233 -5.56 14.17 0.48
C ILE A 233 -6.07 15.51 -0.05
N GLY A 234 -5.31 16.14 -0.95
CA GLY A 234 -5.69 17.37 -1.65
C GLY A 234 -6.74 17.15 -2.75
N ALA A 235 -7.66 16.22 -2.53
CA ALA A 235 -8.73 15.77 -3.41
C ALA A 235 -9.79 15.01 -2.57
N SER A 236 -10.84 14.53 -3.21
CA SER A 236 -11.86 13.66 -2.62
C SER A 236 -12.33 12.61 -3.61
N ILE A 237 -13.17 11.66 -3.15
CA ILE A 237 -13.83 10.70 -4.04
C ILE A 237 -14.69 11.42 -5.10
N ALA A 238 -15.18 12.62 -4.82
CA ALA A 238 -15.97 13.42 -5.76
C ALA A 238 -15.12 14.10 -6.86
N SER A 239 -13.78 14.15 -6.70
CA SER A 239 -12.89 14.93 -7.58
C SER A 239 -12.92 14.48 -9.04
N ASP A 240 -13.19 13.19 -9.30
CA ASP A 240 -13.28 12.63 -10.65
C ASP A 240 -14.73 12.33 -11.08
N LYS A 241 -15.71 12.88 -10.34
CA LYS A 241 -17.15 12.69 -10.59
C LYS A 241 -17.56 11.21 -10.64
N GLY A 242 -16.88 10.37 -9.86
CA GLY A 242 -17.18 8.95 -9.72
C GLY A 242 -16.72 8.09 -10.90
N ALA A 243 -15.88 8.63 -11.79
CA ALA A 243 -15.37 7.92 -12.97
C ALA A 243 -14.52 6.70 -12.60
N SER A 244 -13.59 6.88 -11.65
CA SER A 244 -12.61 5.87 -11.24
C SER A 244 -12.52 5.70 -9.72
N ASN A 245 -12.47 6.79 -8.95
CA ASN A 245 -12.24 6.77 -7.50
C ASN A 245 -13.29 5.94 -6.77
N ARG A 246 -14.57 6.11 -7.15
CA ARG A 246 -15.69 5.32 -6.61
C ARG A 246 -15.47 3.82 -6.79
N GLN A 247 -15.07 3.38 -7.99
CA GLN A 247 -14.88 1.97 -8.29
C GLN A 247 -13.63 1.42 -7.61
N SER A 248 -12.53 2.18 -7.60
CA SER A 248 -11.28 1.79 -6.94
C SER A 248 -11.45 1.58 -5.43
N LEU A 249 -12.31 2.38 -4.80
CA LEU A 249 -12.64 2.25 -3.37
C LEU A 249 -13.87 1.38 -3.09
N SER A 250 -14.42 0.71 -4.11
CA SER A 250 -15.61 -0.15 -3.99
C SER A 250 -16.82 0.55 -3.34
N VAL A 251 -16.97 1.86 -3.55
CA VAL A 251 -18.09 2.66 -3.06
C VAL A 251 -19.33 2.39 -3.92
N SER A 252 -20.44 2.01 -3.30
CA SER A 252 -21.71 1.80 -4.02
C SER A 252 -22.20 3.10 -4.67
N LYS A 253 -23.03 2.98 -5.71
CA LYS A 253 -23.58 4.17 -6.38
C LYS A 253 -24.48 4.95 -5.43
N GLU A 254 -25.25 4.25 -4.61
CA GLU A 254 -26.17 4.81 -3.63
C GLU A 254 -25.42 5.65 -2.60
N LEU A 255 -24.31 5.12 -2.07
CA LEU A 255 -23.48 5.84 -1.11
C LEU A 255 -22.78 7.04 -1.76
N TYR A 256 -22.31 6.87 -3.00
CA TYR A 256 -21.72 7.95 -3.79
C TYR A 256 -22.71 9.10 -4.02
N ASP A 257 -23.91 8.79 -4.50
CA ASP A 257 -24.95 9.77 -4.79
C ASP A 257 -25.37 10.54 -3.53
N ALA A 258 -25.33 9.91 -2.35
CA ALA A 258 -25.72 10.52 -1.08
C ALA A 258 -24.63 11.44 -0.49
N ILE A 259 -23.35 11.03 -0.54
CA ILE A 259 -22.26 11.72 0.17
C ILE A 259 -21.42 12.59 -0.77
N TRP A 260 -20.99 12.06 -1.91
CA TRP A 260 -19.95 12.67 -2.75
C TRP A 260 -20.49 13.39 -3.97
N LYS A 261 -21.62 12.97 -4.53
CA LYS A 261 -22.24 13.67 -5.67
C LYS A 261 -22.57 15.14 -5.40
N PRO A 262 -23.08 15.53 -4.22
CA PRO A 262 -23.28 16.95 -3.91
C PRO A 262 -21.97 17.76 -3.89
N LEU A 263 -20.82 17.10 -3.75
CA LEU A 263 -19.49 17.72 -3.62
C LEU A 263 -18.76 17.89 -4.96
N GLU A 264 -19.27 17.34 -6.07
CA GLU A 264 -18.59 17.33 -7.39
C GLU A 264 -18.25 18.73 -7.96
N LYS A 265 -18.94 19.77 -7.47
CA LYS A 265 -18.72 21.17 -7.89
C LYS A 265 -17.96 21.99 -6.86
N GLU A 266 -17.68 21.42 -5.70
CA GLU A 266 -17.05 22.10 -4.58
C GLU A 266 -15.54 21.85 -4.58
N ASN A 267 -14.78 22.76 -3.98
CA ASN A 267 -13.37 22.51 -3.71
C ASN A 267 -13.26 21.67 -2.43
N VAL A 268 -13.10 20.37 -2.58
CA VAL A 268 -13.10 19.42 -1.45
C VAL A 268 -11.74 18.76 -1.27
N TRP A 269 -11.31 18.70 -0.02
CA TRP A 269 -10.18 17.91 0.44
C TRP A 269 -10.63 16.91 1.52
N GLN A 270 -9.79 15.91 1.77
CA GLN A 270 -10.10 14.79 2.66
C GLN A 270 -8.95 14.54 3.63
N VAL A 271 -9.29 14.01 4.82
CA VAL A 271 -8.35 13.50 5.83
C VAL A 271 -8.73 12.07 6.23
#